data_AF-A0A3M1UCW3-F1
#
_entry.id   AF-A0A3M1UCW3-F1
#
_cell.length_a   1.000
_cell.length_b   1.000
_cell.length_c   1.000
_cell.angle_alpha   90.00
_cell.angle_beta   90.00
_cell.angle_gamma   90.00
#
_symmetry.space_group_name_H-M   'P 1'
#
loop_
_entity.id
_entity.type
_entity.pdbx_description
1 polymer ?
#
loop_
_entity_poly.entity_id
_entity_poly.type
_entity_poly.pdbx_seq_one_letter_code
_entity_poly.pdbx_strand_id
1 'polypeptide(L)'
;MSRRPTVLVAMSGGVDSSVAAALLVQQGYEVIGVTMQIWQESQTDPRHSGCCSLGAVEDARRVARALGIPYYVLNFREEFREKVIQPFLDDYVAGRTPNPCVECNRSIKFDALLKKADEIG
;
A
#
# COMPACT_ATOMS: atom_id res chain seq x y z
N MET A 1 20.41 18.85 -17.43
CA MET A 1 20.34 17.88 -16.32
C MET A 1 19.17 16.95 -16.60
N SER A 2 19.38 15.64 -16.66
CA SER A 2 18.28 14.69 -16.82
C SER A 2 17.32 14.84 -15.62
N ARG A 3 16.02 14.98 -15.88
CA ARG A 3 15.01 15.06 -14.82
C ARG A 3 15.02 13.72 -14.07
N ARG A 4 15.06 13.75 -12.74
CA ARG A 4 14.99 12.51 -11.95
C ARG A 4 13.64 11.82 -12.20
N PRO A 5 13.59 10.48 -12.16
CA PRO A 5 12.33 9.76 -12.31
C PRO A 5 11.37 10.10 -11.17
N THR A 6 10.07 10.06 -11.46
CA THR A 6 9.01 10.08 -10.45
C THR A 6 9.11 8.82 -9.60
N VAL A 7 8.91 8.93 -8.29
CA VAL A 7 8.91 7.79 -7.37
C VAL A 7 7.56 7.71 -6.67
N LEU A 8 6.83 6.65 -6.95
CA LEU A 8 5.61 6.32 -6.24
C LEU A 8 5.94 5.49 -5.00
N VAL A 9 5.53 5.97 -3.82
CA VAL A 9 5.77 5.32 -2.53
C VAL A 9 4.47 4.76 -2.00
N ALA A 10 4.41 3.44 -1.81
CA ALA A 10 3.34 2.79 -1.08
C ALA A 10 3.44 3.13 0.42
N MET A 11 2.55 4.00 0.89
CA MET A 11 2.46 4.47 2.26
C MET A 11 1.43 3.64 3.03
N SER A 12 1.88 2.98 4.10
CA SER A 12 1.05 2.11 4.94
C SER A 12 0.41 2.86 6.12
N GLY A 13 0.77 4.13 6.32
CA GLY A 13 0.57 4.88 7.56
C GLY A 13 1.63 4.61 8.63
N GLY A 14 2.49 3.60 8.43
CA GLY A 14 3.60 3.27 9.32
C GLY A 14 4.87 4.10 9.06
N VAL A 15 5.70 4.19 10.11
CA VAL A 15 6.93 4.99 10.14
C VAL A 15 7.90 4.67 9.01
N ASP A 16 8.08 3.40 8.66
CA ASP A 16 9.03 2.98 7.62
C ASP A 16 8.71 3.62 6.27
N SER A 17 7.45 3.55 5.85
CA SER A 17 7.00 4.14 4.60
C SER A 17 7.01 5.67 4.62
N SER A 18 6.75 6.27 5.78
CA SER A 18 6.81 7.72 5.98
C SER A 18 8.24 8.25 5.86
N VAL A 19 9.19 7.59 6.51
CA VAL A 19 10.61 7.96 6.44
C VAL A 19 11.18 7.69 5.05
N ALA A 20 10.81 6.59 4.40
CA ALA A 20 11.20 6.32 3.02
C ALA A 20 10.77 7.46 2.06
N ALA A 21 9.51 7.91 2.16
CA ALA A 21 9.03 9.07 1.38
C ALA A 21 9.83 10.35 1.71
N ALA A 22 10.07 10.62 3.00
CA ALA A 22 10.82 11.79 3.44
C ALA A 22 12.27 11.80 2.90
N LEU A 23 12.95 10.66 2.91
CA LEU A 23 14.31 10.52 2.39
C LEU A 23 14.36 10.77 0.87
N LEU A 24 13.38 10.28 0.11
CA LEU A 24 13.30 10.51 -1.33
C LEU A 24 13.05 11.99 -1.66
N VAL A 25 12.16 12.65 -0.90
CA VAL A 25 11.94 14.10 -1.02
C VAL A 25 13.23 14.87 -0.70
N GLN A 26 13.93 14.54 0.40
CA GLN A 26 15.21 15.17 0.76
C GLN A 26 16.29 14.97 -0.30
N GLN A 27 16.29 13.82 -0.97
CA GLN A 27 17.21 13.57 -2.07
C GLN A 27 16.87 14.41 -3.31
N GLY A 28 15.66 14.94 -3.45
CA GLY A 28 15.20 15.75 -4.58
C GLY A 28 14.49 14.96 -5.67
N TYR A 29 13.86 13.83 -5.33
CA TYR A 29 12.96 13.11 -6.24
C TYR A 29 11.56 13.75 -6.25
N GLU A 30 10.87 13.62 -7.38
CA GLU A 30 9.43 13.87 -7.46
C GLU A 30 8.71 12.67 -6.83
N VAL A 31 8.07 12.85 -5.68
CA VAL A 31 7.50 11.74 -4.90
C VAL A 31 5.98 11.81 -4.91
N ILE A 32 5.32 10.67 -5.15
CA ILE A 32 3.87 10.51 -5.03
C ILE A 32 3.58 9.46 -3.97
N GLY A 33 2.84 9.82 -2.92
CA GLY A 33 2.40 8.87 -1.91
C GLY A 33 1.12 8.16 -2.33
N VAL A 34 1.02 6.85 -2.09
CA VAL A 34 -0.25 6.13 -2.28
C VAL A 34 -0.53 5.13 -1.17
N THR A 35 -1.79 4.96 -0.82
CA THR A 35 -2.23 3.87 0.06
C THR A 35 -3.05 2.86 -0.73
N MET A 36 -2.73 1.57 -0.58
CA MET A 36 -3.50 0.47 -1.17
C MET A 36 -4.65 0.10 -0.24
N GLN A 37 -5.88 0.33 -0.67
CA GLN A 37 -7.07 -0.14 0.00
C GLN A 37 -7.37 -1.58 -0.42
N ILE A 38 -6.99 -2.54 0.41
CA ILE A 38 -7.10 -3.99 0.15
C ILE A 38 -8.15 -4.69 1.02
N TRP A 39 -8.69 -4.02 2.03
CA TRP A 39 -9.70 -4.58 2.93
C TRP A 39 -10.78 -3.54 3.26
N GLN A 40 -11.99 -3.98 3.64
CA GLN A 40 -13.00 -3.13 4.26
C GLN A 40 -13.10 -3.44 5.76
N GLU A 41 -13.02 -2.41 6.57
CA GLU A 41 -13.72 -2.39 7.87
C GLU A 41 -15.23 -2.36 7.58
N SER A 42 -15.85 -3.52 7.45
CA SER A 42 -16.99 -3.72 8.33
C SER A 42 -16.37 -4.15 9.66
N GLN A 43 -16.78 -3.53 10.76
CA GLN A 43 -16.56 -3.89 12.17
C GLN A 43 -16.15 -2.64 12.96
N THR A 44 -17.12 -2.16 13.71
CA THR A 44 -17.07 -1.24 14.85
C THR A 44 -16.17 -1.73 16.00
N ASP A 45 -15.04 -2.39 15.72
CA ASP A 45 -14.11 -2.87 16.74
C ASP A 45 -12.90 -1.93 16.85
N PRO A 46 -12.85 -1.05 17.87
CA PRO A 46 -11.74 -0.12 18.07
C PRO A 46 -10.38 -0.78 18.36
N ARG A 47 -10.32 -2.12 18.45
CA ARG A 47 -9.07 -2.88 18.63
C ARG A 47 -8.36 -3.23 17.32
N HIS A 48 -8.96 -3.00 16.15
CA HIS A 48 -8.33 -3.26 14.86
C HIS A 48 -7.53 -2.05 14.36
N SER A 49 -6.43 -1.72 15.06
CA SER A 49 -5.47 -0.66 14.69
C SER A 49 -4.48 -1.08 13.59
N GLY A 50 -4.95 -1.81 12.58
CA GLY A 50 -4.10 -2.33 11.51
C GLY A 50 -3.77 -1.29 10.42
N CYS A 51 -2.75 -1.61 9.62
CA CYS A 51 -2.31 -0.92 8.39
C CYS A 51 -3.45 -0.65 7.36
N CYS A 52 -4.61 -1.29 7.51
CA CYS A 52 -5.78 -1.16 6.63
C CYS A 52 -6.97 -0.40 7.28
N SER A 53 -6.75 0.24 8.43
CA SER A 53 -7.79 1.04 9.10
C SER A 53 -7.94 2.42 8.45
N LEU A 54 -9.10 3.05 8.64
CA LEU A 54 -9.28 4.47 8.30
C LEU A 54 -8.20 5.36 8.95
N GLY A 55 -7.73 5.01 10.15
CA GLY A 55 -6.63 5.71 10.84
C GLY A 55 -5.32 5.69 10.06
N ALA A 56 -4.94 4.54 9.52
CA ALA A 56 -3.71 4.40 8.73
C ALA A 56 -3.74 5.25 7.44
N VAL A 57 -4.91 5.35 6.80
CA VAL A 57 -5.11 6.21 5.62
C VAL A 57 -4.95 7.69 5.97
N GLU A 58 -5.48 8.12 7.11
CA GLU A 58 -5.34 9.50 7.58
C GLU A 58 -3.92 9.81 8.04
N ASP A 59 -3.22 8.88 8.68
CA ASP A 59 -1.82 9.06 9.06
C ASP A 59 -0.91 9.19 7.85
N ALA A 60 -1.08 8.33 6.83
CA ALA A 60 -0.37 8.47 5.56
C ALA A 60 -0.67 9.82 4.89
N ARG A 61 -1.94 10.26 4.89
CA ARG A 61 -2.35 11.57 4.34
C ARG A 61 -1.70 12.72 5.10
N ARG A 62 -1.64 12.66 6.43
CA ARG A 62 -0.99 13.68 7.28
C ARG A 62 0.50 13.79 6.98
N VAL A 63 1.19 12.66 6.85
CA VAL A 63 2.61 12.63 6.49
C VAL A 63 2.83 13.21 5.09
N ALA A 64 2.05 12.77 4.10
CA ALA A 64 2.15 13.29 2.74
C ALA A 64 1.96 14.82 2.68
N ARG A 65 0.97 15.35 3.44
CA ARG A 65 0.76 16.79 3.59
C ARG A 65 1.96 17.49 4.22
N ALA A 66 2.55 16.91 5.27
CA ALA A 66 3.73 17.48 5.94
C ALA A 66 4.96 17.50 5.01
N LEU A 67 5.09 16.51 4.11
CA LEU A 67 6.14 16.43 3.11
C LEU A 67 5.86 17.27 1.85
N GLY A 68 4.65 17.81 1.69
CA GLY A 68 4.26 18.57 0.51
C GLY A 68 4.10 17.72 -0.76
N ILE A 69 3.83 16.42 -0.63
CA ILE A 69 3.71 15.49 -1.77
C ILE A 69 2.24 15.15 -2.08
N PRO A 70 1.88 14.90 -3.36
CA PRO A 70 0.56 14.39 -3.71
C PRO A 70 0.32 13.01 -3.09
N TYR A 71 -0.96 12.74 -2.75
CA TYR A 71 -1.36 11.51 -2.09
C TYR A 71 -2.68 10.96 -2.63
N TYR A 72 -2.69 9.68 -2.96
CA TYR A 72 -3.86 8.98 -3.48
C TYR A 72 -4.19 7.71 -2.69
N VAL A 73 -5.44 7.28 -2.75
CA VAL A 73 -5.87 5.98 -2.23
C VAL A 73 -6.33 5.14 -3.42
N LEU A 74 -5.70 4.00 -3.61
CA LEU A 74 -5.96 3.09 -4.73
C LEU A 74 -6.70 1.86 -4.22
N ASN A 75 -7.81 1.52 -4.85
CA ASN A 75 -8.60 0.35 -4.49
C ASN A 75 -8.04 -0.91 -5.19
N PHE A 76 -7.66 -1.91 -4.41
CA PHE A 76 -7.17 -3.21 -4.87
C PHE A 76 -7.92 -4.37 -4.19
N ARG A 77 -9.16 -4.14 -3.75
CA ARG A 77 -9.93 -5.11 -2.97
C ARG A 77 -10.23 -6.39 -3.74
N GLU A 78 -10.62 -6.26 -5.00
CA GLU A 78 -10.98 -7.41 -5.85
C GLU A 78 -9.73 -8.25 -6.12
N GLU A 79 -8.64 -7.62 -6.56
CA GLU A 79 -7.37 -8.28 -6.80
C GLU A 79 -6.79 -8.93 -5.54
N PHE A 80 -6.89 -8.27 -4.38
CA PHE A 80 -6.44 -8.84 -3.11
C PHE A 80 -7.29 -10.04 -2.70
N ARG A 81 -8.61 -9.96 -2.87
CA ARG A 81 -9.51 -11.08 -2.56
C ARG A 81 -9.19 -12.29 -3.43
N GLU A 82 -9.11 -12.08 -4.74
CA GLU A 82 -8.92 -13.17 -5.71
C GLU A 82 -7.52 -13.76 -5.65
N LYS A 83 -6.49 -12.92 -5.59
CA LYS A 83 -5.10 -13.37 -5.71
C LYS A 83 -4.46 -13.75 -4.37
N VAL A 84 -4.94 -13.24 -3.23
CA VAL A 84 -4.32 -13.48 -1.93
C VAL A 84 -5.24 -14.25 -0.99
N ILE A 85 -6.49 -13.80 -0.84
CA ILE A 85 -7.39 -14.38 0.17
C ILE A 85 -7.94 -15.73 -0.28
N GLN A 86 -8.41 -15.86 -1.52
CA GLN A 86 -8.96 -17.13 -1.99
C GLN A 86 -7.90 -18.26 -1.96
N PRO A 87 -6.66 -18.07 -2.47
CA PRO A 87 -5.62 -19.10 -2.37
C PRO A 87 -5.24 -19.43 -0.93
N PHE A 88 -5.22 -18.42 -0.04
CA PHE A 88 -4.98 -18.62 1.38
C PHE A 88 -6.06 -19.53 2.01
N LEU A 89 -7.34 -19.28 1.72
CA LEU A 89 -8.44 -20.10 2.22
C LEU A 89 -8.37 -21.53 1.67
N ASP A 90 -8.12 -21.68 0.37
CA ASP A 90 -8.03 -22.99 -0.28
C ASP A 90 -6.88 -23.84 0.30
N ASP A 91 -5.73 -23.22 0.57
CA ASP A 91 -4.59 -23.87 1.22
C ASP A 91 -4.91 -24.30 2.66
N TYR A 92 -5.59 -23.45 3.42
CA TYR A 92 -6.03 -23.77 4.79
C TYR A 92 -7.01 -24.95 4.81
N VAL A 93 -7.99 -24.95 3.90
CA VAL A 93 -8.96 -26.05 3.74
C VAL A 93 -8.24 -27.36 3.40
N ALA A 94 -7.15 -27.28 2.64
CA ALA A 94 -6.30 -28.42 2.30
C ALA A 94 -5.30 -28.82 3.41
N GLY A 95 -5.39 -28.23 4.60
CA GLY A 95 -4.54 -28.56 5.75
C GLY A 95 -3.11 -28.01 5.64
N ARG A 96 -2.85 -27.03 4.77
CA ARG A 96 -1.56 -26.35 4.65
C ARG A 96 -1.53 -25.09 5.52
N THR A 97 -0.31 -24.57 5.73
CA THR A 97 -0.09 -23.26 6.38
C THR A 97 0.49 -22.28 5.35
N PRO A 98 -0.36 -21.59 4.58
CA PRO A 98 0.08 -20.65 3.55
C PRO A 98 0.65 -19.35 4.14
N ASN A 99 1.52 -18.70 3.38
CA ASN A 99 2.02 -17.35 3.68
C ASN A 99 1.40 -16.32 2.71
N PRO A 100 0.33 -15.61 3.13
CA PRO A 100 -0.36 -14.65 2.27
C PRO A 100 0.49 -13.40 1.97
N CYS A 101 1.51 -13.10 2.78
CA CYS A 101 2.35 -11.92 2.58
C CYS A 101 3.25 -12.07 1.33
N VAL A 102 3.71 -13.30 1.05
CA VAL A 102 4.48 -13.59 -0.18
C VAL A 102 3.63 -13.31 -1.41
N GLU A 103 2.39 -13.82 -1.40
CA GLU A 103 1.48 -13.64 -2.53
C GLU A 103 1.00 -12.19 -2.66
N CYS A 104 0.77 -11.48 -1.55
CA CYS A 104 0.46 -10.05 -1.56
C CYS A 104 1.60 -9.22 -2.18
N ASN A 105 2.86 -9.50 -1.82
CA ASN A 105 3.99 -8.82 -2.44
C ASN A 105 4.03 -9.11 -3.95
N ARG A 106 3.93 -10.38 -4.34
CA ARG A 106 4.02 -10.82 -5.74
C ARG A 106 2.91 -10.23 -6.63
N SER A 107 1.66 -10.38 -6.20
CA SER A 107 0.48 -10.13 -7.04
C SER A 107 -0.15 -8.75 -6.84
N ILE A 108 0.11 -8.09 -5.71
CA ILE A 108 -0.48 -6.78 -5.39
C ILE A 108 0.59 -5.71 -5.45
N LYS A 109 1.63 -5.79 -4.60
CA LYS A 109 2.61 -4.70 -4.48
C LYS A 109 3.53 -4.56 -5.68
N PHE A 110 3.95 -5.68 -6.27
CA PHE A 110 4.92 -5.68 -7.38
C PHE A 110 4.32 -6.07 -8.73
N ASP A 111 3.00 -6.30 -8.80
CA ASP A 111 2.27 -6.49 -10.06
C ASP A 111 1.21 -5.39 -10.23
N ALA A 112 0.11 -5.45 -9.47
CA ALA A 112 -1.02 -4.53 -9.63
C ALA A 112 -0.63 -3.05 -9.34
N LEU A 113 0.08 -2.80 -8.25
CA LEU A 113 0.54 -1.46 -7.89
C LEU A 113 1.59 -0.94 -8.87
N LEU A 114 2.51 -1.79 -9.32
CA LEU A 114 3.54 -1.39 -10.29
C LEU A 114 2.90 -0.95 -11.61
N LYS A 115 1.91 -1.70 -12.11
CA LYS A 115 1.11 -1.30 -13.28
C LYS A 115 0.43 0.05 -13.08
N LYS A 116 -0.11 0.30 -11.88
CA LYS A 116 -0.69 1.62 -11.54
C LYS A 116 0.35 2.73 -11.45
N ALA A 117 1.58 2.43 -11.03
CA ALA A 117 2.65 3.41 -11.06
C ALA A 117 2.99 3.81 -12.51
N ASP A 118 3.12 2.84 -13.41
CA ASP A 118 3.41 3.10 -14.84
C ASP A 118 2.30 3.92 -15.52
N GLU A 119 1.03 3.74 -15.12
CA GLU A 119 -0.10 4.55 -15.60
C GLU A 119 -0.07 6.00 -15.11
N ILE A 120 0.53 6.25 -13.93
CA ILE A 120 0.58 7.57 -13.29
C ILE A 120 1.80 8.39 -13.77
N GLY A 121 2.88 7.73 -14.22
CA GLY A 121 4.10 8.35 -14.77
C GLY A 121 5.25 8.44 -13.78
#